data_AF-A0A316BGV1-F1
#
_entry.id   AF-A0A316BGV1-F1
#
_cell.length_a   1.000
_cell.length_b   1.000
_cell.length_c   1.000
_cell.angle_alpha   90.00
_cell.angle_beta   90.00
_cell.angle_gamma   90.00
#
_symmetry.space_group_name_H-M   'P 1'
#
loop_
_entity.id
_entity.type
_entity.pdbx_description
1 polymer ?
#
loop_
_entity_poly.entity_id
_entity_poly.type
_entity_poly.pdbx_seq_one_letter_code
_entity_poly.pdbx_strand_id
1 'polypeptide(L)'
;MAMLKSYTCSKCAGVLLFDSDQEFFDCPFCGTKFSAADFHGNEIMDQAKECQRKRSFDAAKEKYYAVLENDPDNFDAHLGIVLCELKVISVDDLKDRKVLDGKELTNARRALMSAKRQLHKDQAAYFNKINDLVNIQVKINRFENEKNELLKSEEAQDMINRKLLEIHQEQRSNDRYELLKGWPVVLILLPFLALTELFENPATIAIFFVTLVGIVILVIVGVNRSDEEEDEQYKPALYIERSLKGKIMELDRNYNAEYRKLDGLYPKLPESKNTRSEQAETKENSSVSDSDIKTDEMIICSKCAAKLFLDKKKRVYECDHCGVAYGVSLFFGMPMEKALNSINTGFYGDAEKRFDSILMVHPSDFEANLGRILCEGRWSKISDIDLTDDVSPSRVKEIKQRIADASQHTSFENKPYFENLNKLIALFETYSTNSRMLDVINNAVEEFDAKTEVFSMAFSGPDFREKSEAERKSIISRSYAYQAQNKKITADFSTLRKTIIDMRSDSPLTK
;
A
#
# COMPACT_ATOMS: atom_id res chain seq x y z
N MET A 1 10.29 -22.85 35.28
CA MET A 1 9.83 -22.12 36.47
C MET A 1 9.19 -20.83 36.00
N ALA A 2 7.87 -20.67 36.12
CA ALA A 2 7.23 -19.40 35.78
C ALA A 2 7.66 -18.36 36.83
N MET A 3 8.33 -17.28 36.40
CA MET A 3 8.55 -16.13 37.28
C MET A 3 7.18 -15.50 37.55
N LEU A 4 6.72 -15.56 38.80
CA LEU A 4 5.60 -14.76 39.26
C LEU A 4 6.04 -13.29 39.25
N LYS A 5 5.61 -12.55 38.23
CA LYS A 5 5.76 -11.09 38.19
C LYS A 5 4.73 -10.49 39.16
N SER A 6 5.21 -9.80 40.19
CA SER A 6 4.37 -8.97 41.05
C SER A 6 4.22 -7.59 40.43
N TYR A 7 3.00 -7.16 40.16
CA TYR A 7 2.71 -5.82 39.66
C TYR A 7 2.51 -4.85 40.83
N THR A 8 3.05 -3.64 40.72
CA THR A 8 2.93 -2.59 41.73
C THR A 8 2.15 -1.41 41.19
N CYS A 9 1.24 -0.88 41.98
CA CYS A 9 0.41 0.26 41.64
C CYS A 9 1.24 1.51 41.38
N SER A 10 1.03 2.17 40.23
CA SER A 10 1.73 3.41 39.87
C SER A 10 1.36 4.62 40.75
N LYS A 11 0.23 4.58 41.48
CA LYS A 11 -0.19 5.64 42.40
C LYS A 11 0.40 5.51 43.81
N CYS A 12 0.41 4.30 44.38
CA CYS A 12 0.75 4.11 45.79
C CYS A 12 1.84 3.06 46.03
N ALA A 13 2.42 2.49 44.97
CA ALA A 13 3.40 1.38 45.02
C ALA A 13 2.89 0.09 45.69
N GLY A 14 1.62 0.00 46.06
CA GLY A 14 1.01 -1.21 46.62
C GLY A 14 0.95 -2.36 45.62
N VAL A 15 1.08 -3.61 46.09
CA VAL A 15 0.97 -4.81 45.24
C VAL A 15 -0.44 -4.90 44.68
N LEU A 16 -0.55 -5.09 43.38
CA LEU A 16 -1.81 -5.26 42.68
C LEU A 16 -2.28 -6.71 42.75
N LEU A 17 -3.58 -6.88 43.00
CA LEU A 17 -4.23 -8.18 42.99
C LEU A 17 -4.87 -8.38 41.61
N PHE A 18 -4.48 -9.46 40.92
CA PHE A 18 -5.10 -9.83 39.66
C PHE A 18 -6.45 -10.48 39.95
N ASP A 19 -7.53 -9.85 39.50
CA ASP A 19 -8.85 -10.47 39.46
C ASP A 19 -9.00 -11.19 38.11
N SER A 20 -8.85 -12.52 38.13
CA SER A 20 -8.95 -13.36 36.93
C SER A 20 -10.33 -13.31 36.28
N ASP A 21 -11.36 -12.93 37.04
CA ASP A 21 -12.73 -12.96 36.56
C ASP A 21 -13.09 -11.68 35.81
N GLN A 22 -12.35 -10.59 36.03
CA GLN A 22 -12.61 -9.29 35.41
C GLN A 22 -11.47 -8.82 34.50
N GLU A 23 -10.32 -9.49 34.46
CA GLU A 23 -9.11 -9.07 33.72
C GLU A 23 -8.61 -7.66 34.12
N PHE A 24 -8.84 -7.27 35.39
CA PHE A 24 -8.32 -6.05 35.97
C PHE A 24 -7.36 -6.35 37.12
N PHE A 25 -6.43 -5.43 37.33
CA PHE A 25 -5.59 -5.37 38.51
C PHE A 25 -6.18 -4.36 39.50
N ASP A 26 -6.63 -4.84 40.65
CA ASP A 26 -7.17 -4.00 41.71
C ASP A 26 -6.08 -3.67 42.72
N CYS A 27 -5.88 -2.37 42.99
CA CYS A 27 -5.01 -1.94 44.06
C CYS A 27 -5.77 -1.87 45.40
N PRO A 28 -5.43 -2.71 46.40
CA PRO A 28 -6.13 -2.70 47.69
C PRO A 28 -5.84 -1.44 48.52
N PHE A 29 -4.77 -0.71 48.21
CA PHE A 29 -4.35 0.47 48.98
C PHE A 29 -5.02 1.77 48.53
N CYS A 30 -5.12 2.01 47.22
CA CYS A 30 -5.71 3.24 46.68
C CYS A 30 -7.02 3.03 45.92
N GLY A 31 -7.47 1.78 45.75
CA GLY A 31 -8.71 1.44 45.05
C GLY A 31 -8.69 1.70 43.53
N THR A 32 -7.52 2.04 42.98
CA THR A 32 -7.37 2.24 41.54
C THR A 32 -7.38 0.89 40.84
N LYS A 33 -8.27 0.76 39.85
CA LYS A 33 -8.33 -0.38 38.95
C LYS A 33 -7.50 -0.07 37.72
N PHE A 34 -6.77 -1.06 37.24
CA PHE A 34 -6.01 -0.97 36.02
C PHE A 34 -6.43 -2.09 35.09
N SER A 35 -6.61 -1.80 33.81
CA SER A 35 -6.87 -2.83 32.83
C SER A 35 -5.61 -3.71 32.72
N ALA A 36 -5.77 -5.04 32.59
CA ALA A 36 -4.63 -5.90 32.33
C ALA A 36 -3.90 -5.49 31.04
N ALA A 37 -4.62 -4.98 30.05
CA ALA A 37 -4.04 -4.49 28.81
C ALA A 37 -3.08 -3.30 29.04
N ASP A 38 -3.36 -2.44 30.02
CA ASP A 38 -2.53 -1.26 30.34
C ASP A 38 -1.15 -1.67 30.88
N PHE A 39 -1.07 -2.79 31.62
CA PHE A 39 0.20 -3.29 32.15
C PHE A 39 0.98 -4.15 31.15
N HIS A 40 0.30 -4.77 30.20
CA HIS A 40 0.92 -5.66 29.23
C HIS A 40 1.36 -4.96 27.94
N GLY A 41 0.92 -3.73 27.64
CA GLY A 41 1.30 -3.05 26.40
C GLY A 41 2.83 -3.03 26.14
N ASN A 42 3.62 -2.63 27.13
CA ASN A 42 5.09 -2.64 27.02
C ASN A 42 5.67 -4.06 26.91
N GLU A 43 5.10 -5.03 27.62
CA GLU A 43 5.54 -6.43 27.54
C GLU A 43 5.20 -7.05 26.17
N ILE A 44 4.02 -6.78 25.62
CA ILE A 44 3.61 -7.21 24.29
C ILE A 44 4.51 -6.56 23.24
N MET A 45 4.85 -5.28 23.40
CA MET A 45 5.81 -4.58 22.55
C MET A 45 7.21 -5.21 22.61
N ASP A 46 7.72 -5.51 23.81
CA ASP A 46 9.01 -6.19 23.96
C ASP A 46 9.00 -7.59 23.34
N GLN A 47 7.89 -8.31 23.51
CA GLN A 47 7.69 -9.61 22.87
C GLN A 47 7.58 -9.50 21.34
N ALA A 48 6.95 -8.45 20.81
CA ALA A 48 6.86 -8.18 19.38
C ALA A 48 8.25 -7.90 18.80
N LYS A 49 9.02 -7.04 19.47
CA LYS A 49 10.43 -6.73 19.15
C LYS A 49 11.28 -8.00 19.19
N GLU A 50 11.09 -8.89 20.16
CA GLU A 50 11.80 -10.17 20.25
C GLU A 50 11.40 -11.15 19.13
N CYS A 51 10.11 -11.26 18.81
CA CYS A 51 9.65 -12.02 17.65
C CYS A 51 10.27 -11.50 16.34
N GLN A 52 10.37 -10.17 16.19
CA GLN A 52 10.98 -9.52 15.05
C GLN A 52 12.49 -9.81 14.95
N ARG A 53 13.24 -9.76 16.07
CA ARG A 53 14.66 -10.18 16.12
C ARG A 53 14.85 -11.63 15.72
N LYS A 54 13.91 -12.50 16.10
CA LYS A 54 13.86 -13.91 15.69
C LYS A 54 13.37 -14.13 14.25
N ARG A 55 13.08 -13.05 13.51
CA ARG A 55 12.54 -13.07 12.14
C ARG A 55 11.18 -13.78 12.01
N SER A 56 10.45 -13.89 13.11
CA SER A 56 9.07 -14.37 13.12
C SER A 56 8.13 -13.18 12.88
N PHE A 57 8.16 -12.67 11.65
CA PHE A 57 7.52 -11.40 11.28
C PHE A 57 6.00 -11.44 11.41
N ASP A 58 5.35 -12.55 11.08
CA ASP A 58 3.89 -12.67 11.20
C ASP A 58 3.45 -12.67 12.67
N ALA A 59 4.14 -13.42 13.53
CA ALA A 59 3.89 -13.41 14.97
C ALA A 59 4.21 -12.05 15.62
N ALA A 60 5.25 -11.35 15.15
CA ALA A 60 5.54 -9.99 15.60
C ALA A 60 4.44 -9.00 15.21
N LYS A 61 3.91 -9.14 13.99
CA LYS A 61 2.84 -8.30 13.44
C LYS A 61 1.53 -8.46 14.22
N GLU A 62 1.15 -9.68 14.55
CA GLU A 62 -0.01 -9.95 15.43
C GLU A 62 0.12 -9.22 16.76
N LYS A 63 1.31 -9.24 17.38
CA LYS A 63 1.57 -8.54 18.64
C LYS A 63 1.55 -7.01 18.49
N TYR A 64 2.11 -6.47 17.40
CA TYR A 64 2.00 -5.04 17.13
C TYR A 64 0.55 -4.60 16.90
N TYR A 65 -0.27 -5.42 16.21
CA TYR A 65 -1.70 -5.14 16.10
C TYR A 65 -2.41 -5.18 17.45
N ALA A 66 -2.09 -6.13 18.33
CA ALA A 66 -2.64 -6.16 19.69
C ALA A 66 -2.25 -4.89 20.50
N VAL A 67 -1.09 -4.29 20.23
CA VAL A 67 -0.72 -3.01 20.84
C VAL A 67 -1.54 -1.87 20.23
N LEU A 68 -1.70 -1.84 18.91
CA LEU A 68 -2.52 -0.83 18.23
C LEU A 68 -4.02 -0.92 18.53
N GLU A 69 -4.52 -2.08 18.93
CA GLU A 69 -5.88 -2.24 19.44
C GLU A 69 -6.09 -1.43 20.72
N ASN A 70 -5.05 -1.30 21.56
CA ASN A 70 -5.10 -0.53 22.81
C ASN A 70 -4.65 0.93 22.64
N ASP A 71 -3.65 1.17 21.77
CA ASP A 71 -3.06 2.48 21.50
C ASP A 71 -2.91 2.68 19.98
N PRO A 72 -3.97 3.11 19.27
CA PRO A 72 -3.98 3.25 17.81
C PRO A 72 -2.92 4.21 17.26
N ASP A 73 -2.49 5.18 18.07
CA ASP A 73 -1.51 6.21 17.71
C ASP A 73 -0.07 5.82 18.08
N ASN A 74 0.15 4.55 18.45
CA ASN A 74 1.46 4.06 18.87
C ASN A 74 2.46 4.02 17.69
N PHE A 75 3.35 5.01 17.63
CA PHE A 75 4.36 5.13 16.58
C PHE A 75 5.24 3.88 16.43
N ASP A 76 5.72 3.32 17.55
CA ASP A 76 6.64 2.17 17.55
C ASP A 76 5.95 0.91 16.99
N ALA A 77 4.66 0.71 17.29
CA ALA A 77 3.91 -0.43 16.77
C ALA A 77 3.65 -0.30 15.26
N HIS A 78 3.30 0.90 14.78
CA HIS A 78 3.19 1.19 13.34
C HIS A 78 4.51 0.96 12.61
N LEU A 79 5.62 1.45 13.17
CA LEU A 79 6.95 1.23 12.63
C LEU A 79 7.29 -0.27 12.62
N GLY A 80 7.00 -0.98 13.70
CA GLY A 80 7.18 -2.42 13.83
C GLY A 80 6.47 -3.21 12.71
N ILE A 81 5.20 -2.88 12.44
CA ILE A 81 4.43 -3.50 11.34
C ILE A 81 5.08 -3.24 9.98
N VAL A 82 5.48 -2.00 9.70
CA VAL A 82 6.18 -1.64 8.45
C VAL A 82 7.47 -2.44 8.29
N LEU A 83 8.28 -2.55 9.35
CA LEU A 83 9.53 -3.31 9.31
C LEU A 83 9.27 -4.82 9.13
N CYS A 84 8.21 -5.37 9.72
CA CYS A 84 7.77 -6.74 9.50
C CYS A 84 7.38 -7.00 8.04
N GLU A 85 6.63 -6.08 7.40
CA GLU A 85 6.28 -6.18 5.98
C GLU A 85 7.51 -6.06 5.06
N LEU A 86 8.49 -5.23 5.45
CA LEU A 86 9.79 -5.14 4.77
C LEU A 86 10.71 -6.34 5.07
N LYS A 87 10.33 -7.20 6.02
CA LYS A 87 11.13 -8.33 6.53
C LYS A 87 12.51 -7.89 7.00
N VAL A 88 12.56 -6.82 7.80
CA VAL A 88 13.78 -6.28 8.42
C VAL A 88 13.63 -6.20 9.94
N ILE A 89 14.76 -6.31 10.67
CA ILE A 89 14.75 -6.32 12.14
C ILE A 89 14.72 -4.91 12.69
N SER A 90 15.43 -3.99 12.03
CA SER A 90 15.56 -2.61 12.48
C SER A 90 15.49 -1.64 11.31
N VAL A 91 15.29 -0.35 11.62
CA VAL A 91 15.44 0.72 10.63
C VAL A 91 16.88 0.78 10.11
N ASP A 92 17.87 0.49 10.97
CA ASP A 92 19.28 0.50 10.60
C ASP A 92 19.61 -0.52 9.51
N ASP A 93 18.85 -1.62 9.42
CA ASP A 93 19.01 -2.60 8.36
C ASP A 93 18.68 -1.99 6.98
N LEU A 94 17.85 -0.94 6.92
CA LEU A 94 17.54 -0.20 5.69
C LEU A 94 18.72 0.64 5.21
N LYS A 95 19.81 0.75 5.97
CA LYS A 95 21.06 1.35 5.49
C LYS A 95 21.66 0.56 4.34
N ASP A 96 21.54 -0.77 4.38
CA ASP A 96 21.92 -1.63 3.27
C ASP A 96 20.69 -1.95 2.42
N ARG A 97 20.60 -1.31 1.25
CA ARG A 97 19.50 -1.55 0.31
C ARG A 97 19.33 -3.04 0.01
N LYS A 98 20.42 -3.83 0.00
CA LYS A 98 20.41 -5.22 -0.45
C LYS A 98 19.48 -6.10 0.38
N VAL A 99 19.19 -5.67 1.60
CA VAL A 99 18.22 -6.32 2.48
C VAL A 99 16.81 -6.32 1.85
N LEU A 100 16.52 -5.41 0.92
CA LEU A 100 15.25 -5.30 0.20
C LEU A 100 15.25 -5.94 -1.20
N ASP A 101 16.40 -6.42 -1.69
CA ASP A 101 16.50 -7.00 -3.02
C ASP A 101 15.62 -8.25 -3.16
N GLY A 102 14.89 -8.35 -4.27
CA GLY A 102 14.02 -9.50 -4.56
C GLY A 102 12.79 -9.66 -3.66
N LYS A 103 12.51 -8.70 -2.76
CA LYS A 103 11.30 -8.72 -1.91
C LYS A 103 10.11 -8.06 -2.60
N GLU A 104 8.91 -8.57 -2.32
CA GLU A 104 7.66 -7.93 -2.72
C GLU A 104 7.34 -6.79 -1.74
N LEU A 105 7.29 -5.56 -2.24
CA LEU A 105 7.17 -4.34 -1.41
C LEU A 105 5.75 -3.75 -1.38
N THR A 106 4.77 -4.47 -1.96
CA THR A 106 3.36 -4.06 -2.06
C THR A 106 2.71 -3.90 -0.69
N ASN A 107 2.86 -4.91 0.18
CA ASN A 107 2.29 -4.87 1.52
C ASN A 107 2.96 -3.82 2.42
N ALA A 108 4.27 -3.62 2.28
CA ALA A 108 4.99 -2.58 3.01
C ALA A 108 4.47 -1.18 2.66
N ARG A 109 4.23 -0.89 1.38
CA ARG A 109 3.61 0.39 0.94
C ARG A 109 2.22 0.58 1.54
N ARG A 110 1.40 -0.48 1.61
CA ARG A 110 0.09 -0.43 2.25
C ARG A 110 0.20 -0.10 3.74
N ALA A 111 1.09 -0.77 4.47
CA ALA A 111 1.35 -0.51 5.88
C ALA A 111 1.85 0.93 6.11
N LEU A 112 2.73 1.43 5.25
CA LEU A 112 3.22 2.83 5.27
C LEU A 112 2.09 3.85 5.12
N MET A 113 1.16 3.61 4.18
CA MET A 113 0.02 4.49 3.95
C MET A 113 -0.97 4.45 5.13
N SER A 114 -1.17 3.28 5.73
CA SER A 114 -1.99 3.14 6.94
C SER A 114 -1.41 3.93 8.11
N ALA A 115 -0.11 3.73 8.41
CA ALA A 115 0.58 4.45 9.47
C ALA A 115 0.53 5.97 9.27
N LYS A 116 0.70 6.44 8.02
CA LYS A 116 0.63 7.86 7.65
C LYS A 116 -0.73 8.50 7.94
N ARG A 117 -1.83 7.75 7.80
CA ARG A 117 -3.20 8.26 8.03
C ARG A 117 -3.54 8.34 9.51
N GLN A 118 -3.05 7.41 10.30
CA GLN A 118 -3.38 7.31 11.72
C GLN A 118 -2.51 8.25 12.57
N LEU A 119 -1.24 8.46 12.20
CA LEU A 119 -0.30 9.23 13.00
C LEU A 119 -0.34 10.75 12.72
N HIS A 120 0.12 11.54 13.68
CA HIS A 120 0.26 13.00 13.55
C HIS A 120 1.25 13.41 12.43
N LYS A 121 1.11 14.64 11.92
CA LYS A 121 1.90 15.16 10.78
C LYS A 121 3.41 14.97 10.89
N ASP A 122 3.98 15.15 12.07
CA ASP A 122 5.43 15.05 12.29
C ASP A 122 5.91 13.61 12.18
N GLN A 123 5.15 12.66 12.71
CA GLN A 123 5.41 11.22 12.59
C GLN A 123 5.16 10.73 11.16
N ALA A 124 4.11 11.24 10.50
CA ALA A 124 3.81 10.94 9.11
C ALA A 124 4.95 11.31 8.15
N ALA A 125 5.73 12.36 8.46
CA ALA A 125 6.91 12.73 7.69
C ALA A 125 8.00 11.64 7.69
N TYR A 126 8.16 10.93 8.80
CA TYR A 126 9.09 9.81 8.92
C TYR A 126 8.69 8.64 8.01
N PHE A 127 7.43 8.23 8.03
CA PHE A 127 6.92 7.17 7.14
C PHE A 127 6.97 7.57 5.66
N ASN A 128 6.78 8.85 5.33
CA ASN A 128 6.98 9.32 3.95
C ASN A 128 8.40 9.05 3.46
N LYS A 129 9.41 9.21 4.32
CA LYS A 129 10.80 8.95 3.95
C LYS A 129 11.10 7.46 3.77
N ILE A 130 10.52 6.59 4.59
CA ILE A 130 10.59 5.14 4.34
C ILE A 130 9.92 4.80 3.01
N ASN A 131 8.78 5.43 2.68
CA ASN A 131 8.13 5.24 1.40
C ASN A 131 9.00 5.69 0.21
N ASP A 132 9.71 6.82 0.35
CA ASP A 132 10.69 7.28 -0.66
C ASP A 132 11.78 6.22 -0.89
N LEU A 133 12.35 5.64 0.18
CA LEU A 133 13.33 4.56 0.09
C LEU A 133 12.78 3.33 -0.62
N VAL A 134 11.57 2.89 -0.25
CA VAL A 134 10.88 1.75 -0.90
C VAL A 134 10.65 2.04 -2.39
N ASN A 135 10.28 3.27 -2.75
CA ASN A 135 10.08 3.65 -4.16
C ASN A 135 11.38 3.64 -4.96
N ILE A 136 12.48 4.12 -4.37
CA ILE A 136 13.80 4.04 -5.00
C ILE A 136 14.20 2.57 -5.18
N GLN A 137 14.00 1.71 -4.18
CA GLN A 137 14.31 0.28 -4.28
C GLN A 137 13.50 -0.43 -5.37
N VAL A 138 12.20 -0.11 -5.52
CA VAL A 138 11.38 -0.69 -6.60
C VAL A 138 11.93 -0.31 -7.98
N LYS A 139 12.39 0.93 -8.17
CA LYS A 139 13.03 1.37 -9.43
C LYS A 139 14.33 0.61 -9.67
N ILE A 140 15.14 0.45 -8.64
CA ILE A 140 16.39 -0.33 -8.69
C ILE A 140 16.11 -1.77 -9.11
N ASN A 141 15.19 -2.47 -8.42
CA ASN A 141 14.83 -3.86 -8.73
C ASN A 141 14.36 -3.99 -10.20
N ARG A 142 13.66 -2.98 -10.72
CA ARG A 142 13.23 -2.94 -12.13
C ARG A 142 14.42 -2.87 -13.08
N PHE A 143 15.33 -1.91 -12.90
CA PHE A 143 16.53 -1.80 -13.75
C PHE A 143 17.44 -3.03 -13.63
N GLU A 144 17.51 -3.66 -12.45
CA GLU A 144 18.25 -4.91 -12.29
C GLU A 144 17.60 -6.08 -13.01
N ASN A 145 16.27 -6.19 -12.97
CA ASN A 145 15.55 -7.20 -13.73
C ASN A 145 15.74 -7.01 -15.23
N GLU A 146 15.61 -5.80 -15.75
CA GLU A 146 15.86 -5.48 -17.15
C GLU A 146 17.31 -5.81 -17.55
N LYS A 147 18.29 -5.39 -16.75
CA LYS A 147 19.69 -5.75 -16.95
C LYS A 147 19.87 -7.27 -16.97
N ASN A 148 19.26 -8.00 -16.04
CA ASN A 148 19.37 -9.46 -15.97
C ASN A 148 18.66 -10.15 -17.14
N GLU A 149 17.52 -9.65 -17.62
CA GLU A 149 16.84 -10.14 -18.82
C GLU A 149 17.70 -9.93 -20.07
N LEU A 150 18.34 -8.77 -20.19
CA LEU A 150 19.31 -8.48 -21.24
C LEU A 150 20.56 -9.37 -21.17
N LEU A 151 20.99 -9.78 -19.97
CA LEU A 151 22.19 -10.61 -19.78
C LEU A 151 21.93 -12.12 -19.90
N LYS A 152 20.71 -12.58 -19.60
CA LYS A 152 20.39 -14.03 -19.55
C LYS A 152 20.17 -14.67 -20.91
N SER A 153 19.76 -13.90 -21.91
CA SER A 153 19.47 -14.44 -23.23
C SER A 153 20.49 -13.92 -24.23
N GLU A 154 21.43 -14.78 -24.63
CA GLU A 154 22.34 -14.54 -25.74
C GLU A 154 21.55 -14.17 -27.01
N GLU A 155 20.39 -14.82 -27.22
CA GLU A 155 19.45 -14.46 -28.29
C GLU A 155 18.88 -13.04 -28.16
N ALA A 156 18.58 -12.56 -26.95
CA ALA A 156 18.10 -11.20 -26.73
C ALA A 156 19.21 -10.18 -26.98
N GLN A 157 20.44 -10.46 -26.55
CA GLN A 157 21.60 -9.63 -26.86
C GLN A 157 21.84 -9.56 -28.36
N ASP A 158 21.82 -10.70 -29.05
CA ASP A 158 22.01 -10.77 -30.49
C ASP A 158 20.88 -10.07 -31.24
N MET A 159 19.64 -10.20 -30.79
CA MET A 159 18.51 -9.50 -31.39
C MET A 159 18.64 -7.97 -31.23
N ILE A 160 19.05 -7.52 -30.05
CA ILE A 160 19.24 -6.10 -29.74
C ILE A 160 20.43 -5.55 -30.54
N ASN A 161 21.56 -6.25 -30.53
CA ASN A 161 22.74 -5.90 -31.31
C ASN A 161 22.40 -5.84 -32.80
N ARG A 162 21.68 -6.83 -33.33
CA ARG A 162 21.27 -6.87 -34.75
C ARG A 162 20.35 -5.69 -35.11
N LYS A 163 19.29 -5.44 -34.33
CA LYS A 163 18.37 -4.32 -34.60
C LYS A 163 19.07 -2.96 -34.49
N LEU A 164 19.99 -2.82 -33.54
CA LEU A 164 20.77 -1.60 -33.38
C LEU A 164 21.80 -1.42 -34.48
N LEU A 165 22.39 -2.51 -34.94
CA LEU A 165 23.30 -2.53 -36.09
C LEU A 165 22.55 -2.14 -37.36
N GLU A 166 21.36 -2.71 -37.60
CA GLU A 166 20.49 -2.36 -38.73
C GLU A 166 20.16 -0.86 -38.74
N ILE A 167 19.75 -0.30 -37.60
CA ILE A 167 19.45 1.13 -37.49
C ILE A 167 20.71 1.99 -37.67
N HIS A 168 21.86 1.56 -37.13
CA HIS A 168 23.13 2.25 -37.32
C HIS A 168 23.59 2.23 -38.78
N GLN A 169 23.42 1.09 -39.46
CA GLN A 169 23.69 0.92 -40.88
C GLN A 169 22.77 1.79 -41.74
N GLU A 170 21.47 1.84 -41.44
CA GLU A 170 20.51 2.68 -42.14
C GLU A 170 20.89 4.16 -42.01
N GLN A 171 21.23 4.61 -40.80
CA GLN A 171 21.66 5.99 -40.55
C GLN A 171 22.96 6.33 -41.29
N ARG A 172 23.97 5.46 -41.25
CA ARG A 172 25.20 5.63 -42.05
C ARG A 172 24.94 5.61 -43.55
N SER A 173 23.99 4.80 -44.03
CA SER A 173 23.62 4.76 -45.45
C SER A 173 22.97 6.07 -45.91
N ASN A 174 22.14 6.68 -45.06
CA ASN A 174 21.54 7.98 -45.32
C ASN A 174 22.60 9.09 -45.32
N ASP A 175 23.50 9.11 -44.35
CA ASP A 175 24.60 10.08 -44.28
C ASP A 175 25.51 9.97 -45.52
N ARG A 176 25.80 8.75 -45.98
CA ARG A 176 26.51 8.52 -47.25
C ARG A 176 25.75 9.02 -48.44
N TYR A 177 24.45 8.78 -48.51
CA TYR A 177 23.65 9.21 -49.65
C TYR A 177 23.67 10.75 -49.77
N GLU A 178 23.69 11.47 -48.65
CA GLU A 178 23.93 12.91 -48.66
C GLU A 178 25.34 13.27 -49.13
N LEU A 179 26.37 12.56 -48.66
CA LEU A 179 27.76 12.82 -49.03
C LEU A 179 28.04 12.50 -50.52
N LEU A 180 27.47 11.40 -51.03
CA LEU A 180 27.51 10.96 -52.42
C LEU A 180 26.65 11.83 -53.35
N LYS A 181 25.67 12.60 -52.86
CA LYS A 181 24.97 13.58 -53.72
C LYS A 181 25.88 14.74 -54.14
N GLY A 182 26.81 15.14 -53.28
CA GLY A 182 27.73 16.26 -53.55
C GLY A 182 28.97 15.85 -54.35
N TRP A 183 29.45 14.62 -54.16
CA TRP A 183 30.77 14.23 -54.66
C TRP A 183 30.89 14.05 -56.19
N PRO A 184 29.89 13.52 -56.93
CA PRO A 184 29.93 13.42 -58.38
C PRO A 184 30.10 14.78 -59.05
N VAL A 185 29.49 15.83 -58.48
CA VAL A 185 29.63 17.20 -59.00
C VAL A 185 31.08 17.67 -58.89
N VAL A 186 31.73 17.40 -57.75
CA VAL A 186 33.14 17.78 -57.51
C VAL A 186 34.09 16.93 -58.37
N LEU A 187 33.87 15.61 -58.44
CA LEU A 187 34.71 14.68 -59.20
C LEU A 187 34.55 14.82 -60.72
N ILE A 188 33.43 15.33 -61.22
CA ILE A 188 33.23 15.63 -62.64
C ILE A 188 33.78 17.02 -62.99
N LEU A 189 33.59 18.03 -62.14
CA LEU A 189 34.00 19.41 -62.46
C LEU A 189 35.50 19.64 -62.32
N LEU A 190 36.18 19.06 -61.33
CA LEU A 190 37.62 19.26 -61.11
C LEU A 190 38.48 18.80 -62.30
N PRO A 191 38.27 17.59 -62.86
CA PRO A 191 39.01 17.16 -64.04
C PRO A 191 38.64 17.96 -65.28
N PHE A 192 37.36 18.32 -65.44
CA PHE A 192 36.91 19.11 -66.59
C PHE A 192 37.57 20.49 -66.64
N LEU A 193 37.86 21.08 -65.47
CA LEU A 193 38.60 22.33 -65.34
C LEU A 193 40.12 22.17 -65.55
N ALA A 194 40.69 21.02 -65.17
CA ALA A 194 42.12 20.76 -65.30
C ALA A 194 42.54 20.27 -66.70
N LEU A 195 41.61 19.76 -67.50
CA LEU A 195 41.91 19.04 -68.75
C LEU A 195 41.49 19.77 -70.04
N THR A 196 41.09 21.05 -69.97
CA THR A 196 40.70 21.82 -71.17
C THR A 196 41.83 21.98 -72.21
N GLU A 197 43.09 21.73 -71.84
CA GLU A 197 44.26 21.88 -72.74
C GLU A 197 44.91 20.56 -73.20
N LEU A 198 44.45 19.39 -72.73
CA LEU A 198 45.19 18.11 -72.86
C LEU A 198 44.57 17.06 -73.79
N PHE A 199 43.46 17.37 -74.48
CA PHE A 199 42.67 16.40 -75.24
C PHE A 199 42.77 16.54 -76.76
N GLU A 200 43.90 16.14 -77.34
CA GLU A 200 44.00 15.86 -78.78
C GLU A 200 43.93 14.35 -79.10
N ASN A 201 44.11 13.46 -78.12
CA ASN A 201 44.16 12.02 -78.33
C ASN A 201 43.00 11.26 -77.63
N PRO A 202 42.17 10.50 -78.35
CA PRO A 202 41.08 9.73 -77.75
C PRO A 202 41.55 8.61 -76.80
N ALA A 203 42.79 8.13 -76.93
CA ALA A 203 43.33 7.08 -76.06
C ALA A 203 43.60 7.59 -74.63
N THR A 204 44.04 8.84 -74.46
CA THR A 204 44.29 9.42 -73.13
C THR A 204 42.98 9.67 -72.37
N ILE A 205 41.90 10.01 -73.10
CA ILE A 205 40.54 10.10 -72.56
C ILE A 205 40.11 8.75 -71.96
N ALA A 206 40.26 7.66 -72.73
CA ALA A 206 39.84 6.33 -72.28
C ALA A 206 40.59 5.87 -71.03
N ILE A 207 41.92 6.06 -70.99
CA ILE A 207 42.75 5.72 -69.83
C ILE A 207 42.30 6.53 -68.60
N PHE A 208 42.05 7.83 -68.76
CA PHE A 208 41.58 8.68 -67.67
C PHE A 208 40.26 8.18 -67.07
N PHE A 209 39.26 7.86 -67.91
CA PHE A 209 37.99 7.31 -67.44
C PHE A 209 38.17 5.98 -66.71
N VAL A 210 39.00 5.06 -67.23
CA VAL A 210 39.28 3.79 -66.56
C VAL A 210 39.94 4.02 -65.19
N THR A 211 40.88 4.95 -65.10
CA THR A 211 41.51 5.29 -63.80
C THR A 211 40.52 5.92 -62.82
N LEU A 212 39.65 6.82 -63.28
CA LEU A 212 38.64 7.47 -62.45
C LEU A 212 37.62 6.46 -61.91
N VAL A 213 37.13 5.55 -62.77
CA VAL A 213 36.25 4.44 -62.37
C VAL A 213 36.97 3.52 -61.38
N GLY A 214 38.24 3.20 -61.61
CA GLY A 214 39.05 2.40 -60.70
C GLY A 214 39.18 3.03 -59.31
N ILE A 215 39.41 4.35 -59.23
CA ILE A 215 39.47 5.09 -57.95
C ILE A 215 38.11 5.05 -57.25
N VAL A 216 37.00 5.28 -57.97
CA VAL A 216 35.65 5.23 -57.38
C VAL A 216 35.35 3.85 -56.80
N ILE A 217 35.69 2.77 -57.53
CA ILE A 217 35.53 1.40 -57.03
C ILE A 217 36.38 1.16 -55.78
N LEU A 218 37.65 1.59 -55.77
CA LEU A 218 38.52 1.46 -54.60
C LEU A 218 37.99 2.21 -53.38
N VAL A 219 37.44 3.41 -53.57
CA VAL A 219 36.80 4.18 -52.49
C VAL A 219 35.56 3.45 -51.98
N ILE A 220 34.68 2.94 -52.85
CA ILE A 220 33.50 2.18 -52.44
C ILE A 220 33.89 0.94 -51.65
N VAL A 221 34.88 0.17 -52.13
CA VAL A 221 35.38 -1.03 -51.44
C VAL A 221 36.03 -0.66 -50.10
N GLY A 222 36.82 0.41 -50.06
CA GLY A 222 37.46 0.89 -48.84
C GLY A 222 36.46 1.33 -47.78
N VAL A 223 35.41 2.06 -48.19
CA VAL A 223 34.31 2.47 -47.29
C VAL A 223 33.56 1.25 -46.78
N ASN A 224 33.13 0.33 -47.65
CA ASN A 224 32.41 -0.87 -47.23
C ASN A 224 33.22 -1.73 -46.26
N ARG A 225 34.54 -1.85 -46.48
CA ARG A 225 35.43 -2.59 -45.57
C ARG A 225 35.58 -1.89 -44.23
N SER A 226 35.70 -0.57 -44.22
CA SER A 226 35.72 0.23 -42.99
C SER A 226 34.44 0.02 -42.17
N ASP A 227 33.30 -0.17 -42.85
CA ASP A 227 32.03 -0.36 -42.16
C ASP A 227 31.87 -1.71 -41.53
N GLU A 228 32.34 -2.75 -42.23
CA GLU A 228 32.34 -4.12 -41.72
C GLU A 228 33.20 -4.19 -40.45
N GLU A 229 34.36 -3.52 -40.46
CA GLU A 229 35.21 -3.40 -39.26
C GLU A 229 34.53 -2.58 -38.13
N GLU A 230 33.82 -1.49 -38.45
CA GLU A 230 33.04 -0.73 -37.47
C GLU A 230 31.85 -1.54 -36.91
N ASP A 231 31.15 -2.29 -37.75
CA ASP A 231 29.99 -3.09 -37.40
C ASP A 231 30.36 -4.26 -36.47
N GLU A 232 31.50 -4.92 -36.71
CA GLU A 232 32.03 -5.94 -35.80
C GLU A 232 32.39 -5.38 -34.41
N GLN A 233 32.84 -4.12 -34.36
CA GLN A 233 33.18 -3.43 -33.12
C GLN A 233 31.95 -2.84 -32.41
N TYR A 234 30.86 -2.59 -33.13
CA TYR A 234 29.63 -2.01 -32.59
C TYR A 234 28.86 -3.05 -31.76
N LYS A 235 29.15 -3.07 -30.45
CA LYS A 235 28.49 -3.93 -29.44
C LYS A 235 27.59 -3.12 -28.50
N PRO A 236 26.44 -2.63 -28.97
CA PRO A 236 25.62 -1.67 -28.24
C PRO A 236 24.98 -2.27 -26.98
N ALA A 237 24.78 -3.59 -26.89
CA ALA A 237 24.34 -4.24 -25.65
C ALA A 237 25.26 -3.92 -24.46
N LEU A 238 26.58 -3.87 -24.66
CA LEU A 238 27.53 -3.52 -23.60
C LEU A 238 27.42 -2.05 -23.17
N TYR A 239 27.07 -1.17 -24.11
CA TYR A 239 26.81 0.24 -23.81
C TYR A 239 25.54 0.40 -22.98
N ILE A 240 24.46 -0.29 -23.35
CA ILE A 240 23.21 -0.33 -22.60
C ILE A 240 23.45 -0.86 -21.19
N GLU A 241 24.18 -1.97 -21.03
CA GLU A 241 24.54 -2.53 -19.73
C GLU A 241 25.29 -1.50 -18.86
N ARG A 242 26.31 -0.85 -19.43
CA ARG A 242 27.09 0.18 -18.72
C ARG A 242 26.21 1.36 -18.29
N SER A 243 25.29 1.78 -19.14
CA SER A 243 24.37 2.87 -18.86
C SER A 243 23.37 2.51 -17.76
N LEU A 244 22.77 1.31 -17.82
CA LEU A 244 21.92 0.76 -16.76
C LEU A 244 22.66 0.69 -15.43
N LYS A 245 23.91 0.22 -15.44
CA LYS A 245 24.78 0.19 -14.25
C LYS A 245 25.02 1.58 -13.69
N GLY A 246 25.24 2.58 -14.56
CA GLY A 246 25.36 3.98 -14.17
C GLY A 246 24.09 4.52 -13.47
N LYS A 247 22.90 4.22 -14.00
CA LYS A 247 21.62 4.61 -13.39
C LYS A 247 21.35 3.92 -12.07
N ILE A 248 21.64 2.62 -11.96
CA ILE A 248 21.53 1.89 -10.69
C ILE A 248 22.44 2.55 -9.63
N MET A 249 23.68 2.91 -10.00
CA MET A 249 24.59 3.63 -9.12
C MET A 249 24.10 5.04 -8.73
N GLU A 250 23.38 5.73 -9.62
CA GLU A 250 22.74 7.01 -9.30
C GLU A 250 21.59 6.84 -8.31
N LEU A 251 20.71 5.87 -8.55
CA LEU A 251 19.62 5.52 -7.62
C LEU A 251 20.16 5.06 -6.27
N ASP A 252 21.29 4.34 -6.24
CA ASP A 252 22.00 4.00 -5.01
C ASP A 252 22.44 5.22 -4.23
N ARG A 253 23.04 6.21 -4.90
CA ARG A 253 23.43 7.46 -4.26
C ARG A 253 22.21 8.19 -3.71
N ASN A 254 21.11 8.21 -4.46
CA ASN A 254 19.87 8.82 -4.02
C ASN A 254 19.25 8.09 -2.81
N TYR A 255 19.21 6.77 -2.83
CA TYR A 255 18.76 5.92 -1.71
C TYR A 255 19.54 6.25 -0.44
N ASN A 256 20.87 6.26 -0.53
CA ASN A 256 21.74 6.61 0.58
C ASN A 256 21.54 8.05 1.08
N ALA A 257 21.27 9.00 0.17
CA ALA A 257 20.99 10.38 0.53
C ALA A 257 19.64 10.51 1.28
N GLU A 258 18.60 9.81 0.83
CA GLU A 258 17.30 9.80 1.51
C GLU A 258 17.37 9.06 2.86
N TYR A 259 18.14 7.98 2.96
CA TYR A 259 18.34 7.25 4.23
C TYR A 259 18.98 8.16 5.29
N ARG A 260 19.98 8.97 4.92
CA ARG A 260 20.59 9.95 5.84
C ARG A 260 19.59 11.00 6.33
N LYS A 261 18.59 11.35 5.51
CA LYS A 261 17.50 12.26 5.93
C LYS A 261 16.54 11.58 6.89
N LEU A 262 16.25 10.29 6.68
CA LEU A 262 15.40 9.48 7.57
C LEU A 262 16.00 9.40 8.98
N ASP A 263 17.31 9.15 9.09
CA ASP A 263 18.04 9.05 10.36
C ASP A 263 17.88 10.32 11.22
N GLY A 264 17.89 11.50 10.59
CA GLY A 264 17.67 12.77 11.28
C GLY A 264 16.21 13.07 11.68
N LEU A 265 15.25 12.31 11.16
CA LEU A 265 13.82 12.50 11.41
C LEU A 265 13.24 11.53 12.42
N TYR A 266 14.02 10.55 12.90
CA TYR A 266 13.53 9.62 13.92
C TYR A 266 12.96 10.47 15.06
N PRO A 267 11.66 10.35 15.38
CA PRO A 267 11.08 11.14 16.43
C PRO A 267 11.89 10.83 17.67
N LYS A 268 12.64 11.82 18.17
CA LYS A 268 13.14 11.75 19.54
C LYS A 268 11.87 11.72 20.35
N LEU A 269 11.43 10.50 20.70
CA LEU A 269 10.31 10.27 21.60
C LEU A 269 10.45 11.34 22.67
N PRO A 270 9.47 12.23 22.85
CA PRO A 270 9.55 13.17 23.94
C PRO A 270 9.82 12.31 25.17
N GLU A 271 11.03 12.40 25.74
CA GLU A 271 11.41 11.68 26.95
C GLU A 271 10.23 11.88 27.87
N SER A 272 9.49 10.80 28.13
CA SER A 272 8.13 10.90 28.64
C SER A 272 8.21 11.75 29.88
N LYS A 273 7.88 13.04 29.76
CA LYS A 273 7.72 13.88 30.91
C LYS A 273 6.56 13.20 31.59
N ASN A 274 6.84 12.61 32.74
CA ASN A 274 5.86 12.13 33.71
C ASN A 274 5.01 13.33 34.21
N THR A 275 4.54 14.19 33.31
CA THR A 275 3.47 15.13 33.52
C THR A 275 2.20 14.31 33.47
N ARG A 276 2.04 13.57 34.56
CA ARG A 276 0.79 12.98 35.02
C ARG A 276 -0.27 14.07 34.88
N SER A 277 -1.09 13.97 33.84
CA SER A 277 -2.27 14.80 33.70
C SER A 277 -3.17 14.49 34.88
N GLU A 278 -3.32 15.48 35.77
CA GLU A 278 -4.45 15.59 36.69
C GLU A 278 -5.72 15.72 35.84
N GLN A 279 -6.24 14.60 35.36
CA GLN A 279 -7.63 14.53 34.93
C GLN A 279 -8.46 14.15 36.15
N ALA A 280 -9.35 15.07 36.50
CA ALA A 280 -10.29 14.98 37.60
C ALA A 280 -11.09 13.68 37.50
N GLU A 281 -10.81 12.75 38.41
CA GLU A 281 -11.63 11.56 38.66
C GLU A 281 -12.96 12.03 39.26
N THR A 282 -14.00 12.07 38.44
CA THR A 282 -15.39 12.04 38.89
C THR A 282 -15.60 10.69 39.57
N LYS A 283 -15.54 10.67 40.90
CA LYS A 283 -15.85 9.50 41.72
C LYS A 283 -17.32 9.12 41.56
N GLU A 284 -17.63 8.18 40.70
CA GLU A 284 -18.86 7.37 40.81
C GLU A 284 -18.55 6.11 41.64
N ASN A 285 -18.65 6.26 42.96
CA ASN A 285 -18.87 5.13 43.84
C ASN A 285 -20.34 4.74 43.74
N SER A 286 -20.69 3.86 42.79
CA SER A 286 -21.94 3.10 42.87
C SER A 286 -21.60 1.69 43.34
N SER A 287 -21.74 1.48 44.65
CA SER A 287 -21.98 0.14 45.18
C SER A 287 -23.34 -0.29 44.65
N VAL A 288 -23.36 -0.93 43.48
CA VAL A 288 -24.55 -1.56 42.92
C VAL A 288 -24.90 -2.71 43.87
N SER A 289 -25.79 -2.43 44.81
CA SER A 289 -26.58 -3.45 45.50
C SER A 289 -27.21 -4.33 44.44
N ASP A 290 -27.22 -5.65 44.65
CA ASP A 290 -27.93 -6.69 43.88
C ASP A 290 -29.45 -6.40 43.85
N SER A 291 -29.85 -5.28 43.26
CA SER A 291 -31.23 -4.89 43.07
C SER A 291 -31.83 -5.79 42.02
N ASP A 292 -32.91 -6.47 42.41
CA ASP A 292 -33.80 -7.32 41.62
C ASP A 292 -33.63 -7.18 40.10
N ILE A 293 -32.89 -8.14 39.52
CA ILE A 293 -32.88 -8.37 38.08
C ILE A 293 -34.32 -8.57 37.65
N LYS A 294 -34.89 -7.61 36.91
CA LYS A 294 -36.18 -7.79 36.24
C LYS A 294 -36.02 -8.87 35.18
N THR A 295 -36.31 -10.12 35.54
CA THR A 295 -36.13 -11.31 34.69
C THR A 295 -37.19 -11.48 33.59
N ASP A 296 -38.04 -10.48 33.36
CA ASP A 296 -39.21 -10.64 32.49
C ASP A 296 -38.92 -10.41 31.00
N GLU A 297 -37.73 -9.90 30.65
CA GLU A 297 -37.35 -9.76 29.24
C GLU A 297 -36.90 -11.11 28.66
N MET A 298 -37.53 -11.51 27.56
CA MET A 298 -37.20 -12.73 26.84
C MET A 298 -35.92 -12.51 26.02
N ILE A 299 -34.83 -13.15 26.41
CA ILE A 299 -33.57 -13.15 25.66
C ILE A 299 -33.52 -14.38 24.76
N ILE A 300 -33.20 -14.19 23.47
CA ILE A 300 -33.07 -15.29 22.50
C ILE A 300 -31.62 -15.58 22.14
N CYS A 301 -31.30 -16.83 21.85
CA CYS A 301 -29.96 -17.25 21.46
C CYS A 301 -29.63 -16.82 20.03
N SER A 302 -28.49 -16.17 19.79
CA SER A 302 -28.10 -15.76 18.43
C SER A 302 -27.89 -16.91 17.46
N LYS A 303 -27.52 -18.10 17.96
CA LYS A 303 -27.22 -19.27 17.12
C LYS A 303 -28.48 -19.99 16.60
N CYS A 304 -29.53 -20.07 17.40
CA CYS A 304 -30.70 -20.89 17.08
C CYS A 304 -32.06 -20.24 17.42
N ALA A 305 -32.06 -18.97 17.82
CA ALA A 305 -33.24 -18.19 18.20
C ALA A 305 -34.09 -18.77 19.34
N ALA A 306 -33.63 -19.81 20.04
CA ALA A 306 -34.32 -20.38 21.19
C ALA A 306 -34.15 -19.49 22.43
N LYS A 307 -35.09 -19.56 23.36
CA LYS A 307 -35.06 -18.81 24.62
C LYS A 307 -33.81 -19.19 25.44
N LEU A 308 -33.17 -18.19 26.03
CA LEU A 308 -32.08 -18.35 26.98
C LEU A 308 -32.60 -18.38 28.42
N PHE A 309 -31.99 -19.23 29.25
CA PHE A 309 -32.29 -19.35 30.66
C PHE A 309 -31.09 -18.93 31.50
N LEU A 310 -31.32 -18.08 32.50
CA LEU A 310 -30.27 -17.61 33.40
C LEU A 310 -29.93 -18.70 34.44
N ASP A 311 -28.76 -19.30 34.34
CA ASP A 311 -28.18 -20.09 35.43
C ASP A 311 -27.58 -19.12 36.46
N LYS A 312 -28.36 -18.84 37.52
CA LYS A 312 -27.95 -17.94 38.60
C LYS A 312 -26.67 -18.40 39.32
N LYS A 313 -26.38 -19.71 39.34
CA LYS A 313 -25.19 -20.24 40.04
C LYS A 313 -23.92 -19.99 39.23
N LYS A 314 -24.00 -20.19 37.93
CA LYS A 314 -22.86 -19.98 37.01
C LYS A 314 -22.75 -18.56 36.48
N ARG A 315 -23.77 -17.72 36.68
CA ARG A 315 -23.89 -16.37 36.10
C ARG A 315 -23.70 -16.40 34.58
N VAL A 316 -24.39 -17.34 33.92
CA VAL A 316 -24.45 -17.43 32.45
C VAL A 316 -25.88 -17.65 31.98
N TYR A 317 -26.18 -17.18 30.78
CA TYR A 317 -27.39 -17.51 30.06
C TYR A 317 -27.12 -18.73 29.18
N GLU A 318 -27.77 -19.86 29.46
CA GLU A 318 -27.64 -21.08 28.69
C GLU A 318 -28.82 -21.25 27.72
N CYS A 319 -28.53 -21.71 26.51
CA CYS A 319 -29.54 -22.03 25.51
C CYS A 319 -29.95 -23.49 25.62
N ASP A 320 -31.21 -23.75 25.98
CA ASP A 320 -31.73 -25.12 26.12
C ASP A 320 -31.72 -25.92 24.80
N HIS A 321 -31.71 -25.23 23.65
CA HIS A 321 -31.76 -25.90 22.36
C HIS A 321 -30.37 -26.27 21.82
N CYS A 322 -29.39 -25.35 21.86
CA CYS A 322 -28.06 -25.56 21.27
C CYS A 322 -26.91 -25.66 22.28
N GLY A 323 -27.17 -25.48 23.57
CA GLY A 323 -26.19 -25.59 24.66
C GLY A 323 -25.17 -24.45 24.74
N VAL A 324 -25.29 -23.40 23.92
CA VAL A 324 -24.40 -22.23 23.98
C VAL A 324 -24.68 -21.45 25.27
N ALA A 325 -23.62 -21.02 25.95
CA ALA A 325 -23.67 -20.21 27.15
C ALA A 325 -23.11 -18.80 26.89
N TYR A 326 -23.79 -17.78 27.40
CA TYR A 326 -23.37 -16.37 27.31
C TYR A 326 -23.11 -15.82 28.70
N GLY A 327 -22.00 -15.09 28.88
CA GLY A 327 -21.69 -14.44 30.15
C GLY A 327 -22.75 -13.39 30.52
N VAL A 328 -23.17 -13.38 31.79
CA VAL A 328 -24.09 -12.37 32.34
C VAL A 328 -23.60 -10.94 32.09
N SER A 329 -22.30 -10.69 32.12
CA SER A 329 -21.71 -9.35 31.88
C SER A 329 -22.08 -8.72 30.52
N LEU A 330 -22.49 -9.51 29.52
CA LEU A 330 -22.96 -9.02 28.23
C LEU A 330 -24.31 -8.30 28.31
N PHE A 331 -25.17 -8.72 29.24
CA PHE A 331 -26.55 -8.22 29.37
C PHE A 331 -26.70 -7.16 30.48
N PHE A 332 -25.67 -6.96 31.31
CA PHE A 332 -25.76 -6.13 32.52
C PHE A 332 -25.12 -4.73 32.32
N GLY A 333 -25.85 -3.71 32.78
CA GLY A 333 -25.49 -2.30 32.67
C GLY A 333 -26.16 -1.63 31.47
N MET A 334 -25.51 -0.63 30.88
CA MET A 334 -25.95 0.01 29.64
C MET A 334 -25.20 -0.63 28.46
N PRO A 335 -25.71 -1.73 27.87
CA PRO A 335 -24.98 -2.50 26.85
C PRO A 335 -24.66 -1.65 25.61
N MET A 336 -25.58 -0.75 25.25
CA MET A 336 -25.39 0.19 24.14
C MET A 336 -24.19 1.12 24.39
N GLU A 337 -24.10 1.75 25.57
CA GLU A 337 -22.97 2.65 25.89
C GLU A 337 -21.63 1.91 25.89
N LYS A 338 -21.60 0.68 26.40
CA LYS A 338 -20.38 -0.16 26.35
C LYS A 338 -20.01 -0.52 24.91
N ALA A 339 -20.98 -0.81 24.06
CA ALA A 339 -20.75 -1.08 22.63
C ALA A 339 -20.22 0.17 21.90
N LEU A 340 -20.84 1.32 22.15
CA LEU A 340 -20.40 2.62 21.62
C LEU A 340 -19.00 3.01 22.11
N ASN A 341 -18.68 2.75 23.38
CA ASN A 341 -17.33 2.97 23.88
C ASN A 341 -16.32 2.06 23.18
N SER A 342 -16.66 0.78 23.01
CA SER A 342 -15.79 -0.21 22.35
C SER A 342 -15.54 0.13 20.87
N ILE A 343 -16.56 0.60 20.14
CA ILE A 343 -16.41 0.98 18.72
C ILE A 343 -15.61 2.27 18.56
N ASN A 344 -15.75 3.23 19.48
CA ASN A 344 -15.01 4.50 19.47
C ASN A 344 -13.54 4.33 19.87
N THR A 345 -13.23 3.30 20.65
CA THR A 345 -11.86 2.94 21.04
C THR A 345 -11.18 1.99 20.05
N GLY A 346 -11.87 1.58 18.98
CA GLY A 346 -11.30 0.71 17.93
C GLY A 346 -11.38 -0.79 18.22
N PHE A 347 -11.98 -1.21 19.34
CA PHE A 347 -12.23 -2.62 19.68
C PHE A 347 -13.47 -3.17 18.96
N TYR A 348 -13.42 -3.19 17.62
CA TYR A 348 -14.56 -3.57 16.77
C TYR A 348 -15.09 -4.99 17.06
N GLY A 349 -14.22 -5.95 17.41
CA GLY A 349 -14.65 -7.32 17.72
C GLY A 349 -15.45 -7.43 19.02
N ASP A 350 -15.13 -6.62 20.03
CA ASP A 350 -15.90 -6.57 21.28
C ASP A 350 -17.16 -5.72 21.15
N ALA A 351 -17.08 -4.62 20.40
CA ALA A 351 -18.24 -3.83 20.02
C ALA A 351 -19.28 -4.70 19.28
N GLU A 352 -18.83 -5.51 18.32
CA GLU A 352 -19.68 -6.45 17.59
C GLU A 352 -20.42 -7.42 18.51
N LYS A 353 -19.70 -8.12 19.40
CA LYS A 353 -20.32 -9.06 20.36
C LYS A 353 -21.39 -8.38 21.21
N ARG A 354 -21.15 -7.12 21.60
CA ARG A 354 -22.10 -6.32 22.39
C ARG A 354 -23.32 -5.92 21.56
N PHE A 355 -23.13 -5.46 20.32
CA PHE A 355 -24.26 -5.20 19.43
C PHE A 355 -25.06 -6.47 19.14
N ASP A 356 -24.41 -7.62 18.95
CA ASP A 356 -25.08 -8.92 18.83
C ASP A 356 -25.93 -9.24 20.06
N SER A 357 -25.41 -9.00 21.27
CA SER A 357 -26.18 -9.21 22.50
C SER A 357 -27.40 -8.30 22.63
N ILE A 358 -27.33 -7.07 22.11
CA ILE A 358 -28.48 -6.15 22.05
C ILE A 358 -29.53 -6.70 21.08
N LEU A 359 -29.10 -7.19 19.91
CA LEU A 359 -30.01 -7.80 18.92
C LEU A 359 -30.66 -9.11 19.41
N MET A 360 -30.07 -9.80 20.38
CA MET A 360 -30.72 -10.94 21.07
C MET A 360 -31.93 -10.54 21.92
N VAL A 361 -32.05 -9.27 22.31
CA VAL A 361 -33.20 -8.76 23.08
C VAL A 361 -34.12 -7.95 22.17
N HIS A 362 -33.53 -7.15 21.28
CA HIS A 362 -34.22 -6.28 20.35
C HIS A 362 -33.68 -6.47 18.92
N PRO A 363 -34.14 -7.49 18.18
CA PRO A 363 -33.66 -7.78 16.82
C PRO A 363 -33.82 -6.61 15.83
N SER A 364 -34.82 -5.75 16.09
CA SER A 364 -35.14 -4.58 15.29
C SER A 364 -34.41 -3.31 15.72
N ASP A 365 -33.52 -3.38 16.72
CA ASP A 365 -32.78 -2.22 17.21
C ASP A 365 -31.90 -1.64 16.09
N PHE A 366 -32.14 -0.38 15.77
CA PHE A 366 -31.48 0.29 14.66
C PHE A 366 -29.99 0.48 14.90
N GLU A 367 -29.62 0.95 16.09
CA GLU A 367 -28.24 1.30 16.45
C GLU A 367 -27.36 0.04 16.50
N ALA A 368 -27.89 -1.06 17.04
CA ALA A 368 -27.15 -2.32 17.08
C ALA A 368 -26.95 -2.94 15.69
N ASN A 369 -27.95 -2.87 14.82
CA ASN A 369 -27.81 -3.30 13.43
C ASN A 369 -26.77 -2.45 12.67
N LEU A 370 -26.81 -1.13 12.83
CA LEU A 370 -25.83 -0.21 12.24
C LEU A 370 -24.43 -0.45 12.80
N GLY A 371 -24.30 -0.60 14.12
CA GLY A 371 -23.06 -0.84 14.82
C GLY A 371 -22.33 -2.09 14.32
N ARG A 372 -23.05 -3.20 14.09
CA ARG A 372 -22.46 -4.42 13.51
C ARG A 372 -21.93 -4.23 12.09
N ILE A 373 -22.62 -3.44 11.27
CA ILE A 373 -22.18 -3.13 9.90
C ILE A 373 -20.90 -2.30 9.96
N LEU A 374 -20.86 -1.30 10.84
CA LEU A 374 -19.70 -0.44 11.04
C LEU A 374 -18.49 -1.21 11.61
N CYS A 375 -18.71 -2.14 12.54
CA CYS A 375 -17.65 -3.00 13.08
C CYS A 375 -16.97 -3.86 11.99
N GLU A 376 -17.74 -4.41 11.05
CA GLU A 376 -17.18 -5.18 9.92
C GLU A 376 -16.31 -4.31 9.00
N GLY A 377 -16.75 -3.08 8.76
CA GLY A 377 -15.99 -2.09 7.99
C GLY A 377 -14.84 -1.43 8.77
N ARG A 378 -14.72 -1.67 10.08
CA ARG A 378 -13.82 -0.96 11.00
C ARG A 378 -14.01 0.55 10.97
N TRP A 379 -15.27 0.97 10.95
CA TRP A 379 -15.68 2.35 11.05
C TRP A 379 -16.31 2.59 12.42
N SER A 380 -16.06 3.73 13.03
CA SER A 380 -16.74 4.07 14.29
C SER A 380 -18.10 4.72 14.02
N LYS A 381 -18.25 5.35 12.85
CA LYS A 381 -19.47 6.03 12.41
C LYS A 381 -19.53 6.20 10.90
N ILE A 382 -20.72 6.55 10.37
CA ILE A 382 -20.95 6.71 8.93
C ILE A 382 -20.14 7.86 8.31
N SER A 383 -19.88 8.92 9.07
CA SER A 383 -19.07 10.05 8.61
C SER A 383 -17.59 9.69 8.41
N ASP A 384 -17.11 8.62 9.06
CA ASP A 384 -15.72 8.14 8.96
C ASP A 384 -15.50 7.27 7.71
N ILE A 385 -16.55 6.80 7.03
CA ILE A 385 -16.40 5.98 5.83
C ILE A 385 -15.78 6.83 4.72
N ASP A 386 -14.58 6.45 4.28
CA ASP A 386 -13.83 7.10 3.21
C ASP A 386 -13.65 6.14 2.03
N LEU A 387 -13.73 6.66 0.80
CA LEU A 387 -13.50 5.86 -0.42
C LEU A 387 -12.08 5.29 -0.51
N THR A 388 -11.14 5.85 0.24
CA THR A 388 -9.75 5.43 0.27
C THR A 388 -9.44 4.34 1.28
N ASP A 389 -10.44 3.87 2.04
CA ASP A 389 -10.29 2.78 3.00
C ASP A 389 -9.95 1.46 2.30
N ASP A 390 -9.06 0.67 2.90
CA ASP A 390 -8.67 -0.64 2.35
C ASP A 390 -9.56 -1.74 2.94
N VAL A 391 -10.77 -1.84 2.38
CA VAL A 391 -11.69 -2.94 2.71
C VAL A 391 -11.52 -4.05 1.68
N SER A 392 -11.19 -5.25 2.16
CA SER A 392 -11.02 -6.42 1.29
C SER A 392 -12.35 -6.79 0.61
N PRO A 393 -12.32 -7.41 -0.58
CA PRO A 393 -13.56 -7.86 -1.25
C PRO A 393 -14.40 -8.81 -0.41
N SER A 394 -13.76 -9.64 0.44
CA SER A 394 -14.45 -10.53 1.37
C SER A 394 -15.24 -9.74 2.41
N ARG A 395 -14.62 -8.70 3.02
CA ARG A 395 -15.30 -7.83 3.97
C ARG A 395 -16.43 -7.04 3.35
N VAL A 396 -16.26 -6.52 2.13
CA VAL A 396 -17.36 -5.84 1.41
C VAL A 396 -18.57 -6.78 1.25
N LYS A 397 -18.33 -8.06 0.97
CA LYS A 397 -19.39 -9.06 0.89
C LYS A 397 -20.07 -9.28 2.25
N GLU A 398 -19.31 -9.37 3.33
CA GLU A 398 -19.82 -9.52 4.70
C GLU A 398 -20.63 -8.28 5.15
N ILE A 399 -20.16 -7.07 4.84
CA ILE A 399 -20.88 -5.81 5.06
C ILE A 399 -22.23 -5.82 4.34
N LYS A 400 -22.26 -6.19 3.05
CA LYS A 400 -23.51 -6.29 2.27
C LYS A 400 -24.47 -7.31 2.87
N GLN A 401 -23.96 -8.45 3.34
CA GLN A 401 -24.78 -9.45 4.02
C GLN A 401 -25.40 -8.89 5.30
N ARG A 402 -24.62 -8.21 6.15
CA ARG A 402 -25.12 -7.57 7.36
C ARG A 402 -26.14 -6.47 7.07
N ILE A 403 -25.97 -5.69 5.99
CA ILE A 403 -26.96 -4.70 5.55
C ILE A 403 -28.26 -5.37 5.11
N ALA A 404 -28.19 -6.48 4.39
CA ALA A 404 -29.37 -7.25 3.99
C ALA A 404 -30.11 -7.83 5.21
N ASP A 405 -29.38 -8.38 6.18
CA ASP A 405 -29.94 -8.89 7.43
C ASP A 405 -30.60 -7.75 8.24
N ALA A 406 -29.92 -6.62 8.41
CA ALA A 406 -30.49 -5.43 9.06
C ALA A 406 -31.76 -4.92 8.37
N SER A 407 -31.80 -4.94 7.04
CA SER A 407 -32.97 -4.52 6.26
C SER A 407 -34.19 -5.43 6.47
N GLN A 408 -33.97 -6.71 6.81
CA GLN A 408 -35.04 -7.67 7.11
C GLN A 408 -35.60 -7.50 8.52
N HIS A 409 -34.76 -7.15 9.49
CA HIS A 409 -35.14 -7.11 10.91
C HIS A 409 -35.58 -5.72 11.39
N THR A 410 -35.26 -4.65 10.65
CA THR A 410 -35.58 -3.27 11.06
C THR A 410 -37.01 -2.84 10.74
N SER A 411 -37.50 -1.82 11.46
CA SER A 411 -38.81 -1.23 11.23
C SER A 411 -38.93 -0.66 9.82
N PHE A 412 -40.17 -0.62 9.28
CA PHE A 412 -40.44 -0.12 7.93
C PHE A 412 -39.89 1.29 7.67
N GLU A 413 -39.93 2.15 8.69
CA GLU A 413 -39.41 3.52 8.65
C GLU A 413 -37.89 3.59 8.42
N ASN A 414 -37.14 2.58 8.88
CA ASN A 414 -35.68 2.54 8.79
C ASN A 414 -35.17 1.81 7.54
N LYS A 415 -36.02 1.08 6.80
CA LYS A 415 -35.60 0.37 5.58
C LYS A 415 -34.93 1.28 4.53
N PRO A 416 -35.46 2.49 4.24
CA PRO A 416 -34.81 3.39 3.28
C PRO A 416 -33.37 3.76 3.66
N TYR A 417 -33.04 3.78 4.96
CA TYR A 417 -31.69 4.07 5.44
C TYR A 417 -30.72 2.96 5.01
N PHE A 418 -31.05 1.69 5.28
CA PHE A 418 -30.20 0.55 4.92
C PHE A 418 -30.12 0.33 3.40
N GLU A 419 -31.18 0.66 2.65
CA GLU A 419 -31.13 0.69 1.18
C GLU A 419 -30.12 1.72 0.66
N ASN A 420 -30.11 2.92 1.24
CA ASN A 420 -29.15 3.96 0.88
C ASN A 420 -27.72 3.60 1.33
N LEU A 421 -27.57 2.97 2.50
CA LEU A 421 -26.28 2.44 2.96
C LEU A 421 -25.75 1.36 2.01
N ASN A 422 -26.61 0.46 1.52
CA ASN A 422 -26.21 -0.55 0.51
C ASN A 422 -25.72 0.11 -0.78
N LYS A 423 -26.41 1.16 -1.25
CA LYS A 423 -25.97 1.95 -2.42
C LYS A 423 -24.61 2.62 -2.16
N LEU A 424 -24.39 3.15 -0.96
CA LEU A 424 -23.12 3.76 -0.55
C LEU A 424 -21.97 2.74 -0.61
N ILE A 425 -22.18 1.55 -0.07
CA ILE A 425 -21.18 0.46 -0.11
C ILE A 425 -20.94 -0.04 -1.55
N ALA A 426 -21.97 -0.05 -2.42
CA ALA A 426 -21.79 -0.38 -3.83
C ALA A 426 -20.93 0.65 -4.59
N LEU A 427 -21.09 1.94 -4.28
CA LEU A 427 -20.22 3.00 -4.80
C LEU A 427 -18.77 2.80 -4.34
N PHE A 428 -18.59 2.50 -3.05
CA PHE A 428 -17.28 2.20 -2.46
C PHE A 428 -16.59 1.00 -3.14
N GLU A 429 -17.31 -0.11 -3.35
CA GLU A 429 -16.76 -1.30 -4.03
C GLU A 429 -16.34 -1.01 -5.47
N THR A 430 -17.16 -0.24 -6.20
CA THR A 430 -16.84 0.18 -7.58
C THR A 430 -15.59 1.06 -7.60
N TYR A 431 -15.48 2.01 -6.67
CA TYR A 431 -14.31 2.87 -6.52
C TYR A 431 -13.04 2.08 -6.21
N SER A 432 -13.11 1.12 -5.27
CA SER A 432 -12.00 0.26 -4.90
C SER A 432 -11.51 -0.57 -6.09
N THR A 433 -12.45 -1.13 -6.87
CA THR A 433 -12.15 -1.90 -8.08
C THR A 433 -11.45 -1.02 -9.13
N ASN A 434 -12.00 0.17 -9.40
CA ASN A 434 -11.40 1.13 -10.33
C ASN A 434 -10.01 1.58 -9.89
N SER A 435 -9.81 1.79 -8.58
CA SER A 435 -8.52 2.18 -8.02
C SER A 435 -7.47 1.09 -8.23
N ARG A 436 -7.82 -0.18 -8.02
CA ARG A 436 -6.92 -1.31 -8.36
C ARG A 436 -6.59 -1.37 -9.85
N MET A 437 -7.56 -1.10 -10.72
CA MET A 437 -7.31 -1.04 -12.17
C MET A 437 -6.39 0.12 -12.54
N LEU A 438 -6.53 1.27 -11.89
CA LEU A 438 -5.61 2.40 -12.04
C LEU A 438 -4.20 2.05 -11.60
N ASP A 439 -4.03 1.32 -10.48
CA ASP A 439 -2.72 0.86 -10.03
C ASP A 439 -2.08 -0.10 -11.04
N VAL A 440 -2.85 -1.03 -11.62
CA VAL A 440 -2.37 -1.92 -12.69
C VAL A 440 -1.91 -1.12 -13.91
N ILE A 441 -2.69 -0.11 -14.33
CA ILE A 441 -2.33 0.74 -15.47
C ILE A 441 -1.09 1.58 -15.16
N ASN A 442 -1.00 2.17 -13.97
CA ASN A 442 0.16 2.95 -13.54
C ASN A 442 1.42 2.08 -13.52
N ASN A 443 1.33 0.86 -13.00
CA ASN A 443 2.44 -0.11 -13.04
C ASN A 443 2.85 -0.43 -14.48
N ALA A 444 1.88 -0.58 -15.40
CA ALA A 444 2.17 -0.82 -16.82
C ALA A 444 2.83 0.40 -17.50
N VAL A 445 2.41 1.62 -17.18
CA VAL A 445 3.09 2.85 -17.66
C VAL A 445 4.51 2.91 -17.12
N GLU A 446 4.70 2.62 -15.84
CA GLU A 446 6.01 2.65 -15.22
C GLU A 446 6.96 1.57 -15.78
N GLU A 447 6.46 0.37 -16.07
CA GLU A 447 7.23 -0.69 -16.74
C GLU A 447 7.57 -0.30 -18.18
N PHE A 448 6.62 0.30 -18.91
CA PHE A 448 6.84 0.80 -20.26
C PHE A 448 7.87 1.93 -20.29
N ASP A 449 7.78 2.89 -19.35
CA ASP A 449 8.69 4.02 -19.25
C ASP A 449 10.11 3.54 -18.97
N ALA A 450 10.30 2.54 -18.10
CA ALA A 450 11.61 1.96 -17.81
C ALA A 450 12.22 1.28 -19.06
N LYS A 451 11.45 0.40 -19.72
CA LYS A 451 11.86 -0.22 -20.99
C LYS A 451 12.24 0.82 -22.04
N THR A 452 11.41 1.86 -22.19
CA THR A 452 11.67 2.97 -23.11
C THR A 452 12.94 3.73 -22.73
N GLU A 453 13.20 3.91 -21.44
CA GLU A 453 14.42 4.55 -20.96
C GLU A 453 15.68 3.76 -21.33
N VAL A 454 15.59 2.43 -21.33
CA VAL A 454 16.68 1.55 -21.78
C VAL A 454 16.86 1.64 -23.29
N PHE A 455 15.75 1.54 -24.04
CA PHE A 455 15.78 1.55 -25.50
C PHE A 455 16.15 2.91 -26.08
N SER A 456 15.76 4.03 -25.46
CA SER A 456 16.12 5.37 -25.91
C SER A 456 17.62 5.67 -25.82
N MET A 457 18.37 4.94 -24.98
CA MET A 457 19.84 4.99 -24.98
C MET A 457 20.46 4.35 -26.21
N ALA A 458 19.73 3.43 -26.82
CA ALA A 458 20.19 2.63 -27.94
C ALA A 458 19.64 3.19 -29.27
N PHE A 459 18.42 3.70 -29.25
CA PHE A 459 17.69 4.21 -30.40
C PHE A 459 17.35 5.70 -30.17
N SER A 460 18.15 6.61 -30.73
CA SER A 460 17.92 8.05 -30.66
C SER A 460 17.17 8.64 -31.87
N GLY A 461 16.55 7.79 -32.69
CA GLY A 461 15.80 8.20 -33.88
C GLY A 461 14.42 8.81 -33.58
N PRO A 462 13.93 9.76 -34.40
CA PRO A 462 12.61 10.37 -34.23
C PRO A 462 11.47 9.35 -34.28
N ASP A 463 11.58 8.33 -35.12
CA ASP A 463 10.56 7.29 -35.31
C ASP A 463 10.34 6.44 -34.06
N PHE A 464 11.42 6.11 -33.34
CA PHE A 464 11.32 5.38 -32.07
C PHE A 464 10.55 6.20 -31.04
N ARG A 465 10.86 7.50 -30.94
CA ARG A 465 10.19 8.40 -30.01
C ARG A 465 8.71 8.54 -30.32
N GLU A 466 8.33 8.73 -31.58
CA GLU A 466 6.92 8.84 -31.99
C GLU A 466 6.14 7.55 -31.67
N LYS A 467 6.69 6.39 -32.02
CA LYS A 467 6.06 5.09 -31.72
C LYS A 467 5.92 4.86 -30.22
N SER A 468 6.95 5.18 -29.45
CA SER A 468 6.95 5.06 -27.99
C SER A 468 5.93 6.00 -27.35
N GLU A 469 5.85 7.25 -27.81
CA GLU A 469 4.86 8.22 -27.32
C GLU A 469 3.42 7.77 -27.64
N ALA A 470 3.19 7.20 -28.83
CA ALA A 470 1.90 6.65 -29.22
C ALA A 470 1.47 5.45 -28.34
N GLU A 471 2.39 4.53 -28.06
CA GLU A 471 2.13 3.38 -27.18
C GLU A 471 1.89 3.83 -25.74
N ARG A 472 2.72 4.73 -25.21
CA ARG A 472 2.52 5.33 -23.89
C ARG A 472 1.15 6.00 -23.77
N LYS A 473 0.76 6.77 -24.78
CA LYS A 473 -0.55 7.44 -24.85
C LYS A 473 -1.69 6.43 -24.89
N SER A 474 -1.52 5.30 -25.58
CA SER A 474 -2.49 4.20 -25.59
C SER A 474 -2.69 3.60 -24.20
N ILE A 475 -1.61 3.34 -23.44
CA ILE A 475 -1.71 2.82 -22.07
C ILE A 475 -2.41 3.83 -21.15
N ILE A 476 -1.97 5.10 -21.18
CA ILE A 476 -2.56 6.18 -20.38
C ILE A 476 -4.04 6.40 -20.75
N SER A 477 -4.41 6.26 -22.02
CA SER A 477 -5.79 6.46 -22.43
C SER A 477 -6.78 5.53 -21.72
N ARG A 478 -6.32 4.34 -21.31
CA ARG A 478 -7.12 3.37 -20.53
C ARG A 478 -7.41 3.86 -19.12
N SER A 479 -6.56 4.71 -18.52
CA SER A 479 -6.80 5.24 -17.17
C SER A 479 -7.88 6.31 -17.13
N TYR A 480 -8.13 7.04 -18.24
CA TYR A 480 -9.08 8.14 -18.25
C TYR A 480 -10.52 7.71 -17.93
N ALA A 481 -10.95 6.54 -18.41
CA ALA A 481 -12.28 6.02 -18.13
C ALA A 481 -12.48 5.80 -16.61
N TYR A 482 -11.52 5.15 -15.96
CA TYR A 482 -11.56 4.89 -14.52
C TYR A 482 -11.42 6.17 -13.69
N GLN A 483 -10.57 7.12 -14.09
CA GLN A 483 -10.44 8.41 -13.42
C GLN A 483 -11.73 9.24 -13.51
N ALA A 484 -12.35 9.30 -14.69
CA ALA A 484 -13.62 9.99 -14.89
C ALA A 484 -14.74 9.36 -14.06
N GLN A 485 -14.80 8.02 -14.03
CA GLN A 485 -15.77 7.29 -13.22
C GLN A 485 -15.53 7.51 -11.71
N ASN A 486 -14.29 7.46 -11.24
CA ASN A 486 -13.96 7.71 -9.83
C ASN A 486 -14.31 9.14 -9.40
N LYS A 487 -14.12 10.13 -10.26
CA LYS A 487 -14.54 11.51 -9.99
C LYS A 487 -16.05 11.60 -9.82
N LYS A 488 -16.83 10.92 -10.67
CA LYS A 488 -18.29 10.83 -10.55
C LYS A 488 -18.69 10.12 -9.25
N ILE A 489 -18.11 8.94 -8.99
CA ILE A 489 -18.38 8.16 -7.76
C ILE A 489 -18.09 8.99 -6.51
N THR A 490 -17.02 9.78 -6.49
CA THR A 490 -16.67 10.64 -5.35
C THR A 490 -17.77 11.66 -5.05
N ALA A 491 -18.34 12.30 -6.08
CA ALA A 491 -19.43 13.25 -5.93
C ALA A 491 -20.74 12.57 -5.47
N ASP A 492 -21.08 11.44 -6.09
CA ASP A 492 -22.27 10.65 -5.76
C ASP A 492 -22.17 10.10 -4.31
N PHE A 493 -21.00 9.60 -3.92
CA PHE A 493 -20.71 9.09 -2.58
C PHE A 493 -20.84 10.18 -1.52
N SER A 494 -20.25 11.36 -1.75
CA SER A 494 -20.37 12.48 -0.79
C SER A 494 -21.81 12.94 -0.62
N THR A 495 -22.59 12.98 -1.71
CA THR A 495 -24.00 13.37 -1.68
C THR A 495 -24.82 12.35 -0.91
N LEU A 496 -24.67 11.06 -1.24
CA LEU A 496 -25.39 9.97 -0.61
C LEU A 496 -25.03 9.81 0.87
N ARG A 497 -23.74 9.92 1.23
CA ARG A 497 -23.28 9.91 2.63
C ARG A 497 -23.96 11.01 3.44
N LYS A 498 -24.02 12.23 2.90
CA LYS A 498 -24.73 13.33 3.56
C LYS A 498 -26.23 13.03 3.73
N THR A 499 -26.89 12.51 2.71
CA THR A 499 -28.30 12.09 2.80
C THR A 499 -28.52 11.07 3.90
N ILE A 500 -27.66 10.04 4.01
CA ILE A 500 -27.73 9.03 5.07
C ILE A 500 -27.55 9.68 6.44
N ILE A 501 -26.61 10.62 6.57
CA ILE A 501 -26.38 11.36 7.82
C ILE A 501 -27.60 12.17 8.24
N ASP A 502 -28.24 12.85 7.29
CA ASP A 502 -29.42 13.67 7.55
C ASP A 502 -30.65 12.82 7.92
N MET A 503 -30.75 11.57 7.43
CA MET A 503 -31.87 10.65 7.75
C MET A 503 -31.92 10.24 9.21
N ARG A 504 -30.78 10.14 9.91
CA ARG A 504 -30.67 9.72 11.32
C ARG A 504 -29.66 10.58 12.07
N SER A 505 -29.86 11.89 12.03
CA SER A 505 -28.96 12.86 12.66
C SER A 505 -28.95 12.81 14.20
N ASP A 506 -29.88 12.05 14.78
CA ASP A 506 -30.04 11.70 16.20
C ASP A 506 -29.15 10.53 16.64
N SER A 507 -28.73 9.66 15.72
CA SER A 507 -27.90 8.49 16.02
C SER A 507 -26.44 8.89 16.30
N PRO A 508 -25.83 8.37 17.39
CA PRO A 508 -24.40 8.57 17.67
C PRO A 508 -23.48 7.87 16.67
N LEU A 509 -23.97 6.82 15.98
CA LEU A 509 -23.21 6.06 14.99
C LEU A 509 -23.27 6.69 13.59
N THR A 510 -24.06 7.74 13.41
CA THR A 510 -24.22 8.41 12.12
C THR A 510 -23.31 9.64 11.98
N LYS A 511 -23.02 10.39 13.06
CA LYS A 511 -22.34 11.72 13.02
C LYS A 511 -20.89 11.73 13.46
#